data_AF-A0A7Y9J4G0-F1
#
_entry.id   AF-A0A7Y9J4G0-F1
#
_cell.length_a   1.000
_cell.length_b   1.000
_cell.length_c   1.000
_cell.angle_alpha   90.00
_cell.angle_beta   90.00
_cell.angle_gamma   90.00
#
_symmetry.space_group_name_H-M   'P 1'
#
loop_
_entity.id
_entity.type
_entity.pdbx_description
1 polymer ?
#
loop_
_entity_poly.entity_id
_entity_poly.type
_entity_poly.pdbx_seq_one_letter_code
_entity_poly.pdbx_strand_id
1 'polypeptide(L)'
;MDGAEAAERRLAELRREIVETEDRAMLQEAGIYEFRHRLADAVAYKARLEAVKARYKELVRQDGAVLAAQGWTVNGSTAEGKRMIKDYTKLMLRAYNAEVDAAVRTMRPHRLETSIERLTKAQETIARLGRTMSIRISEAYHRARIEELELTADHLAQIEEEKERARAERERVRDEAAAKKEVAREREKLMKEHAHWQALVQRAESGAVDESVAVEAAEALERIDGALEDLSVRANPGVGTVYVISNVGAFGENVIKVGVTRRPNVDDRVRELGDASVPFKFDLHTAIFTQDAYGLENQLHKALADRRVNRVNMRREFFYATPAEVREILARTDHARWVYEYRDDAEAEEWRTSQRLMSGG
;
A
#
# COMPACT_ATOMS: atom_id res chain seq x y z
N MET A 1 -6.71 -28.36 -47.37
CA MET A 1 -6.48 -26.93 -47.06
C MET A 1 -7.13 -26.53 -45.73
N ASP A 2 -8.29 -27.08 -45.37
CA ASP A 2 -9.04 -26.74 -44.14
C ASP A 2 -8.29 -26.99 -42.80
N GLY A 3 -7.46 -28.02 -42.73
CA GLY A 3 -6.72 -28.37 -41.50
C GLY A 3 -5.55 -27.43 -41.15
N ALA A 4 -4.95 -26.78 -42.16
CA ALA A 4 -3.83 -25.86 -41.94
C ALA A 4 -4.32 -24.50 -41.40
N GLU A 5 -5.42 -23.98 -41.95
CA GLU A 5 -6.08 -22.78 -41.42
C GLU A 5 -6.61 -22.99 -39.99
N ALA A 6 -7.19 -24.16 -39.70
CA ALA A 6 -7.65 -24.47 -38.34
C ALA A 6 -6.47 -24.54 -37.35
N ALA A 7 -5.33 -25.10 -37.75
CA ALA A 7 -4.13 -25.16 -36.94
C ALA A 7 -3.50 -23.77 -36.72
N GLU A 8 -3.48 -22.91 -37.74
CA GLU A 8 -2.97 -21.53 -37.62
C GLU A 8 -3.85 -20.66 -36.72
N ARG A 9 -5.18 -20.78 -36.83
CA ARG A 9 -6.12 -20.10 -35.91
C ARG A 9 -5.93 -20.58 -34.47
N ARG A 10 -5.75 -21.89 -34.27
CA ARG A 10 -5.49 -22.47 -32.94
C ARG A 10 -4.15 -22.00 -32.37
N LEU A 11 -3.13 -21.89 -33.20
CA LEU A 11 -1.81 -21.37 -32.81
C LEU A 11 -1.88 -19.89 -32.44
N ALA A 12 -2.66 -19.09 -33.17
CA ALA A 12 -2.87 -17.68 -32.87
C ALA A 12 -3.63 -17.48 -31.55
N GLU A 13 -4.67 -18.28 -31.29
CA GLU A 13 -5.38 -18.30 -29.99
C GLU A 13 -4.43 -18.64 -28.85
N LEU A 14 -3.68 -19.73 -28.95
CA LEU A 14 -2.75 -20.17 -27.91
C LEU A 14 -1.65 -19.12 -27.64
N ARG A 15 -1.14 -18.46 -28.69
CA ARG A 15 -0.15 -17.39 -28.52
C ARG A 15 -0.73 -16.19 -27.79
N ARG A 16 -1.98 -15.83 -28.08
CA ARG A 16 -2.66 -14.72 -27.40
C ARG A 16 -2.90 -15.04 -25.92
N GLU A 17 -3.32 -16.27 -25.65
CA GLU A 17 -3.52 -16.79 -24.29
C GLU A 17 -2.20 -16.82 -23.51
N ILE A 18 -1.09 -17.21 -24.14
CA ILE A 18 0.26 -17.14 -23.54
C ILE A 18 0.64 -15.70 -23.20
N VAL A 19 0.49 -14.76 -24.14
CA VAL A 19 0.81 -13.34 -23.89
C VAL A 19 -0.04 -12.76 -22.76
N GLU A 20 -1.34 -13.02 -22.73
CA GLU A 20 -2.22 -12.57 -21.65
C GLU A 20 -1.84 -13.22 -20.30
N THR A 21 -1.38 -14.47 -20.31
CA THR A 21 -0.94 -15.16 -19.10
C THR A 21 0.42 -14.63 -18.63
N GLU A 22 1.34 -14.34 -19.55
CA GLU A 22 2.64 -13.71 -19.27
C GLU A 22 2.46 -12.28 -18.75
N ASP A 23 1.59 -11.47 -19.35
CA ASP A 23 1.27 -10.12 -18.87
C ASP A 23 0.66 -10.17 -17.47
N ARG A 24 -0.26 -11.10 -17.22
CA ARG A 24 -0.86 -11.29 -15.89
C ARG A 24 0.16 -11.82 -14.87
N ALA A 25 1.07 -12.70 -15.27
CA ALA A 25 2.17 -13.18 -14.44
C ALA A 25 3.16 -12.05 -14.15
N MET A 26 3.51 -11.22 -15.12
CA MET A 26 4.35 -10.02 -14.97
C MET A 26 3.69 -8.98 -14.07
N LEU A 27 2.38 -8.76 -14.18
CA LEU A 27 1.63 -7.87 -13.30
C LEU A 27 1.55 -8.42 -11.87
N GLN A 28 1.43 -9.75 -11.70
CA GLN A 28 1.54 -10.40 -10.40
C GLN A 28 2.96 -10.34 -9.81
N GLU A 29 4.01 -10.47 -10.63
CA GLU A 29 5.41 -10.30 -10.24
C GLU A 29 5.75 -8.83 -9.91
N ALA A 30 5.12 -7.89 -10.61
CA ALA A 30 5.11 -6.46 -10.27
C ALA A 30 4.16 -6.16 -9.09
N GLY A 31 3.38 -7.15 -8.63
CA GLY A 31 2.45 -7.00 -7.54
C GLY A 31 1.32 -5.99 -7.78
N ILE A 32 1.08 -5.58 -9.02
CA ILE A 32 -0.01 -4.66 -9.34
C ILE A 32 -1.31 -5.46 -9.31
N TYR A 33 -2.17 -5.18 -8.32
CA TYR A 33 -3.51 -5.76 -8.31
C TYR A 33 -4.36 -5.10 -9.40
N GLU A 34 -4.73 -5.88 -10.41
CA GLU A 34 -5.64 -5.43 -11.46
C GLU A 34 -7.09 -5.66 -11.04
N PHE A 35 -7.79 -4.57 -10.72
CA PHE A 35 -9.22 -4.61 -10.45
C PHE A 35 -9.99 -5.05 -11.69
N ARG A 36 -10.74 -6.14 -11.56
CA ARG A 36 -11.62 -6.61 -12.64
C ARG A 36 -12.86 -5.74 -12.78
N HIS A 37 -13.36 -5.22 -11.66
CA HIS A 37 -14.55 -4.39 -11.57
C HIS A 37 -14.20 -3.05 -10.90
N ARG A 38 -13.67 -2.07 -11.64
CA ARG A 38 -13.34 -0.77 -11.06
C ARG A 38 -14.60 -0.02 -10.60
N LEU A 39 -14.77 0.08 -9.28
CA LEU A 39 -15.83 0.86 -8.64
C LEU A 39 -15.24 1.97 -7.76
N ALA A 40 -16.07 2.96 -7.42
CA ALA A 40 -15.61 4.17 -6.74
C ALA A 40 -15.06 3.91 -5.32
N ASP A 41 -15.74 3.07 -4.54
CA ASP A 41 -15.41 2.82 -3.14
C ASP A 41 -15.94 1.47 -2.64
N ALA A 42 -15.60 1.14 -1.40
CA ALA A 42 -16.09 -0.06 -0.72
C ALA A 42 -17.63 -0.16 -0.64
N VAL A 43 -18.37 0.95 -0.68
CA VAL A 43 -19.85 0.95 -0.63
C VAL A 43 -20.42 0.53 -1.98
N ALA A 44 -19.86 1.01 -3.09
CA ALA A 44 -20.23 0.63 -4.44
C ALA A 44 -20.01 -0.88 -4.68
N TYR A 45 -18.91 -1.45 -4.18
CA TYR A 45 -18.69 -2.90 -4.21
C TYR A 45 -19.75 -3.68 -3.44
N LYS A 46 -20.14 -3.23 -2.23
CA LYS A 46 -21.21 -3.87 -1.46
C LYS A 46 -22.54 -3.86 -2.22
N ALA A 47 -22.90 -2.72 -2.81
CA ALA A 47 -24.11 -2.61 -3.61
C ALA A 47 -24.10 -3.56 -4.82
N ARG A 48 -22.96 -3.65 -5.53
CA ARG A 48 -22.82 -4.56 -6.67
C ARG A 48 -22.87 -6.03 -6.25
N LEU A 49 -22.22 -6.39 -5.15
CA LEU A 49 -22.31 -7.73 -4.56
C LEU A 49 -23.75 -8.10 -4.23
N GLU A 50 -24.52 -7.21 -3.60
CA GLU A 50 -25.94 -7.48 -3.31
C GLU A 50 -26.78 -7.66 -4.59
N ALA A 51 -26.49 -6.92 -5.66
CA ALA A 51 -27.15 -7.11 -6.96
C ALA A 51 -26.85 -8.50 -7.56
N VAL A 52 -25.58 -8.94 -7.51
CA VAL A 52 -25.18 -10.28 -7.96
C VAL A 52 -25.85 -11.36 -7.09
N LYS A 53 -25.93 -11.14 -5.77
CA LYS A 53 -26.63 -12.03 -4.85
C LYS A 53 -28.11 -12.16 -5.17
N ALA A 54 -28.79 -11.05 -5.45
CA ALA A 54 -30.18 -11.07 -5.87
C ALA A 54 -30.36 -11.89 -7.16
N ARG A 55 -29.48 -11.69 -8.15
CA ARG A 55 -29.53 -12.40 -9.43
C ARG A 55 -29.36 -13.91 -9.28
N TYR A 56 -28.36 -14.39 -8.54
CA TYR A 56 -28.19 -15.85 -8.38
C TYR A 56 -29.28 -16.46 -7.50
N LYS A 57 -29.83 -15.72 -6.52
CA LYS A 57 -30.98 -16.18 -5.72
C LYS A 57 -32.23 -16.35 -6.59
N GLU A 58 -32.45 -15.45 -7.54
CA GLU A 58 -33.57 -15.54 -8.47
C GLU A 58 -33.43 -16.76 -9.40
N LEU A 59 -32.22 -17.03 -9.90
CA LEU A 59 -31.94 -18.26 -10.65
C LEU A 59 -32.27 -19.53 -9.86
N VAL A 60 -32.06 -19.53 -8.54
CA VAL A 60 -32.46 -20.67 -7.68
C VAL A 60 -33.98 -20.71 -7.50
N ARG A 61 -34.66 -19.58 -7.30
CA ARG A 61 -36.14 -19.54 -7.15
C ARG A 61 -36.87 -20.02 -8.40
N GLN A 62 -36.32 -19.73 -9.58
CA GLN A 62 -36.89 -20.11 -10.87
C GLN A 62 -36.45 -21.50 -11.35
N ASP A 63 -35.81 -22.31 -10.50
CA ASP A 63 -35.23 -23.62 -10.86
C ASP A 63 -34.23 -23.54 -12.05
N GLY A 64 -33.65 -22.37 -12.31
CA GLY A 64 -32.71 -22.10 -13.40
C GLY A 64 -31.22 -22.28 -13.03
N ALA A 65 -30.90 -22.55 -11.77
CA ALA A 65 -29.52 -22.74 -11.30
C ALA A 65 -28.91 -24.07 -11.76
N VAL A 66 -29.74 -25.10 -11.98
CA VAL A 66 -29.32 -26.43 -12.42
C VAL A 66 -30.20 -26.86 -13.57
N LEU A 67 -29.58 -27.34 -14.64
CA LEU A 67 -30.26 -27.96 -15.78
C LEU A 67 -30.25 -29.48 -15.59
N ALA A 68 -31.34 -30.14 -15.91
CA ALA A 68 -31.50 -31.60 -15.81
C ALA A 68 -32.35 -32.14 -16.97
N ALA A 69 -32.30 -33.46 -17.21
CA ALA A 69 -33.11 -34.12 -18.23
C ALA A 69 -34.61 -33.96 -17.96
N GLN A 70 -35.40 -33.85 -19.04
CA GLN A 70 -36.86 -33.88 -18.96
C GLN A 70 -37.39 -35.27 -19.35
N GLY A 71 -38.53 -35.66 -18.77
CA GLY A 71 -39.21 -36.91 -19.15
C GLY A 71 -38.56 -38.20 -18.64
N TRP A 72 -37.60 -38.13 -17.71
CA TRP A 72 -36.98 -39.32 -17.11
C TRP A 72 -38.01 -40.17 -16.35
N THR A 73 -37.97 -41.48 -16.55
CA THR A 73 -38.81 -42.46 -15.85
C THR A 73 -37.98 -43.37 -14.97
N VAL A 74 -38.48 -43.68 -13.78
CA VAL A 74 -37.94 -44.71 -12.90
C VAL A 74 -39.01 -45.77 -12.75
N ASN A 75 -38.69 -47.04 -13.04
CA ASN A 75 -39.65 -48.15 -13.02
C ASN A 75 -40.93 -47.88 -13.86
N GLY A 76 -40.81 -47.15 -14.98
CA GLY A 76 -41.94 -46.73 -15.81
C GLY A 76 -42.75 -45.55 -15.26
N SER A 77 -42.42 -45.03 -14.08
CA SER A 77 -43.08 -43.87 -13.46
C SER A 77 -42.33 -42.57 -13.75
N THR A 78 -43.01 -41.65 -14.43
CA THR A 78 -42.53 -40.28 -14.65
C THR A 78 -42.53 -39.45 -13.37
N ALA A 79 -43.46 -39.72 -12.45
CA ALA A 79 -43.56 -39.03 -11.16
C ALA A 79 -42.37 -39.36 -10.25
N GLU A 80 -41.97 -40.64 -10.20
CA GLU A 80 -40.79 -41.08 -9.47
C GLU A 80 -39.50 -40.53 -10.09
N GLY A 81 -39.40 -40.53 -11.43
CA GLY A 81 -38.26 -39.94 -12.12
C GLY A 81 -38.11 -38.44 -11.86
N LYS A 82 -39.21 -37.67 -11.88
CA LYS A 82 -39.21 -36.24 -11.51
C LYS A 82 -38.74 -36.02 -10.08
N ARG A 83 -39.21 -36.84 -9.13
CA ARG A 83 -38.78 -36.75 -7.72
C ARG A 83 -37.30 -37.03 -7.57
N MET A 84 -36.80 -38.09 -8.20
CA MET A 84 -35.39 -38.44 -8.18
C MET A 84 -34.52 -37.33 -8.77
N ILE A 85 -34.85 -36.79 -9.94
CA ILE A 85 -34.13 -35.64 -10.53
C ILE A 85 -34.10 -34.47 -9.55
N LYS A 86 -35.23 -34.12 -8.94
CA LYS A 86 -35.32 -33.00 -8.00
C LYS A 86 -34.37 -33.17 -6.80
N ASP A 87 -34.32 -34.37 -6.22
CA ASP A 87 -33.47 -34.66 -5.06
C ASP A 87 -31.97 -34.61 -5.43
N TYR A 88 -31.59 -35.20 -6.57
CA TYR A 88 -30.21 -35.15 -7.06
C TYR A 88 -29.79 -33.74 -7.45
N THR A 89 -30.65 -32.97 -8.13
CA THR A 89 -30.40 -31.56 -8.45
C THR A 89 -30.17 -30.74 -7.19
N LYS A 90 -31.00 -30.93 -6.15
CA LYS A 90 -30.84 -30.25 -4.87
C LYS A 90 -29.52 -30.61 -4.17
N LEU A 91 -29.13 -31.88 -4.21
CA LEU A 91 -27.87 -32.36 -3.64
C LEU A 91 -26.66 -31.76 -4.37
N MET A 92 -26.66 -31.81 -5.71
CA MET A 92 -25.56 -31.28 -6.53
C MET A 92 -25.42 -29.76 -6.38
N LEU A 93 -26.53 -29.02 -6.37
CA LEU A 93 -26.52 -27.58 -6.12
C LEU A 93 -25.97 -27.24 -4.73
N ARG A 94 -26.31 -28.04 -3.71
CA ARG A 94 -25.76 -27.86 -2.35
C ARG A 94 -24.25 -28.08 -2.33
N ALA A 95 -23.76 -29.14 -2.98
CA ALA A 95 -22.33 -29.42 -3.07
C ALA A 95 -21.58 -28.27 -3.78
N TYR A 96 -22.10 -27.79 -4.91
CA TYR A 96 -21.55 -26.63 -5.61
C TYR A 96 -21.52 -25.37 -4.74
N ASN A 97 -22.63 -25.06 -4.06
CA ASN A 97 -22.72 -23.89 -3.20
C ASN A 97 -21.74 -23.96 -2.02
N ALA A 98 -21.48 -25.15 -1.46
CA ALA A 98 -20.49 -25.31 -0.41
C ALA A 98 -19.07 -24.92 -0.88
N GLU A 99 -18.71 -25.24 -2.13
CA GLU A 99 -17.44 -24.82 -2.72
C GLU A 99 -17.36 -23.30 -2.94
N VAL A 100 -18.45 -22.69 -3.42
CA VAL A 100 -18.57 -21.23 -3.56
C VAL A 100 -18.42 -20.54 -2.21
N ASP A 101 -19.21 -20.96 -1.21
CA ASP A 101 -19.24 -20.32 0.10
C ASP A 101 -17.87 -20.45 0.80
N ALA A 102 -17.18 -21.58 0.61
CA ALA A 102 -15.81 -21.76 1.09
C ALA A 102 -14.82 -20.82 0.37
N ALA A 103 -14.95 -20.65 -0.94
CA ALA A 103 -14.13 -19.73 -1.73
C ALA A 103 -14.34 -18.27 -1.31
N VAL A 104 -15.59 -17.82 -1.23
CA VAL A 104 -15.96 -16.45 -0.80
C VAL A 104 -15.43 -16.19 0.62
N ARG A 105 -15.66 -17.10 1.57
CA ARG A 105 -15.27 -16.91 2.98
C ARG A 105 -13.75 -16.81 3.18
N THR A 106 -12.98 -17.53 2.36
CA THR A 106 -11.51 -17.56 2.48
C THR A 106 -10.80 -16.70 1.43
N MET A 107 -11.56 -15.88 0.72
CA MET A 107 -11.08 -15.11 -0.42
C MET A 107 -9.91 -14.20 -0.02
N ARG A 108 -8.91 -14.17 -0.92
CA ARG A 108 -7.82 -13.21 -0.92
C ARG A 108 -7.61 -12.77 -2.37
N PRO A 109 -7.26 -11.50 -2.63
CA PRO A 109 -7.04 -11.02 -3.99
C PRO A 109 -6.10 -11.90 -4.82
N HIS A 110 -4.96 -12.31 -4.26
CA HIS A 110 -3.98 -13.20 -4.92
C HIS A 110 -4.46 -14.65 -5.15
N ARG A 111 -5.59 -15.06 -4.57
CA ARG A 111 -6.17 -16.42 -4.72
C ARG A 111 -7.34 -16.44 -5.70
N LEU A 112 -7.67 -15.33 -6.35
CA LEU A 112 -8.85 -15.24 -7.20
C LEU A 112 -8.83 -16.31 -8.31
N GLU A 113 -7.74 -16.41 -9.08
CA GLU A 113 -7.63 -17.38 -10.18
C GLU A 113 -7.80 -18.81 -9.71
N THR A 114 -7.03 -19.21 -8.68
CA THR A 114 -7.10 -20.56 -8.13
C THR A 114 -8.49 -20.88 -7.56
N SER A 115 -9.20 -19.88 -7.05
CA SER A 115 -10.59 -20.04 -6.58
C SER A 115 -11.58 -20.19 -7.74
N ILE A 116 -11.40 -19.44 -8.83
CA ILE A 116 -12.20 -19.59 -10.06
C ILE A 116 -11.97 -20.97 -10.65
N GLU A 117 -10.72 -21.40 -10.84
CA GLU A 117 -10.39 -22.73 -11.37
C GLU A 117 -10.99 -23.86 -10.53
N ARG A 118 -10.92 -23.76 -9.19
CA ARG A 118 -11.53 -24.74 -8.29
C ARG A 118 -13.04 -24.80 -8.48
N LEU A 119 -13.68 -23.64 -8.64
CA LEU A 119 -15.12 -23.56 -8.85
C LEU A 119 -15.53 -24.14 -10.21
N THR A 120 -14.77 -23.88 -11.27
CA THR A 120 -14.96 -24.47 -12.59
C THR A 120 -14.82 -25.99 -12.54
N LYS A 121 -13.77 -26.51 -11.89
CA LYS A 121 -13.59 -27.97 -11.67
C LYS A 121 -14.75 -28.60 -10.88
N ALA A 122 -15.33 -27.87 -9.92
CA ALA A 122 -16.52 -28.32 -9.20
C ALA A 122 -17.75 -28.41 -10.12
N GLN A 123 -17.98 -27.42 -10.99
CA GLN A 123 -19.03 -27.46 -12.01
C GLN A 123 -18.85 -28.65 -12.96
N GLU A 124 -17.64 -28.87 -13.47
CA GLU A 124 -17.31 -29.98 -14.37
C GLU A 124 -17.51 -31.34 -13.69
N THR A 125 -17.11 -31.47 -12.43
CA THR A 125 -17.31 -32.69 -11.63
C THR A 125 -18.78 -33.01 -11.46
N ILE A 126 -19.60 -31.99 -11.17
CA ILE A 126 -21.07 -32.15 -11.07
C ILE A 126 -21.66 -32.58 -12.41
N ALA A 127 -21.26 -31.95 -13.52
CA ALA A 127 -21.73 -32.34 -14.86
C ALA A 127 -21.32 -33.79 -15.21
N ARG A 128 -20.12 -34.22 -14.81
CA ARG A 128 -19.64 -35.60 -15.00
C ARG A 128 -20.45 -36.60 -14.18
N LEU A 129 -20.67 -36.34 -12.89
CA LEU A 129 -21.47 -37.20 -12.01
C LEU A 129 -22.95 -37.22 -12.39
N GLY A 130 -23.47 -36.09 -12.89
CA GLY A 130 -24.85 -35.90 -13.32
C GLY A 130 -25.15 -36.39 -14.74
N ARG A 131 -24.17 -36.91 -15.48
CA ARG A 131 -24.26 -37.19 -16.92
C ARG A 131 -25.49 -38.03 -17.31
N THR A 132 -25.77 -39.10 -16.58
CA THR A 132 -26.89 -40.01 -16.86
C THR A 132 -28.24 -39.30 -16.85
N MET A 133 -28.39 -38.31 -15.96
CA MET A 133 -29.63 -37.54 -15.78
C MET A 133 -29.51 -36.14 -16.42
N SER A 134 -28.46 -35.91 -17.22
CA SER A 134 -28.11 -34.60 -17.80
C SER A 134 -28.08 -33.45 -16.78
N ILE A 135 -27.71 -33.74 -15.53
CA ILE A 135 -27.63 -32.75 -14.45
C ILE A 135 -26.35 -31.93 -14.59
N ARG A 136 -26.46 -30.61 -14.68
CA ARG A 136 -25.33 -29.67 -14.71
C ARG A 136 -25.71 -28.32 -14.12
N ILE A 137 -24.75 -27.61 -13.52
CA ILE A 137 -24.94 -26.21 -13.11
C ILE A 137 -25.11 -25.36 -14.37
N SER A 138 -26.10 -24.46 -14.38
CA SER A 138 -26.32 -23.59 -15.53
C SER A 138 -25.20 -22.58 -15.68
N GLU A 139 -24.88 -22.22 -16.93
CA GLU A 139 -23.82 -21.24 -17.25
C GLU A 139 -24.10 -19.88 -16.62
N ALA A 140 -25.37 -19.44 -16.64
CA ALA A 140 -25.79 -18.19 -16.02
C ALA A 140 -25.53 -18.17 -14.51
N TYR A 141 -25.78 -19.29 -13.81
CA TYR A 141 -25.52 -19.40 -12.38
C TYR A 141 -24.03 -19.49 -12.07
N HIS A 142 -23.28 -20.27 -12.85
CA HIS A 142 -21.83 -20.38 -12.70
C HIS A 142 -21.14 -19.02 -12.87
N ARG A 143 -21.46 -18.30 -13.96
CA ARG A 143 -20.94 -16.95 -14.21
C ARG A 143 -21.31 -15.96 -13.11
N ALA A 144 -22.54 -16.03 -12.59
CA ALA A 144 -22.93 -15.16 -11.48
C ALA A 144 -22.13 -15.42 -10.19
N ARG A 145 -21.76 -16.68 -9.94
CA ARG A 145 -20.90 -17.04 -8.80
C ARG A 145 -19.41 -16.69 -9.03
N ILE A 146 -18.92 -16.76 -10.27
CA ILE A 146 -17.59 -16.21 -10.60
C ILE A 146 -17.56 -14.70 -10.37
N GLU A 147 -18.56 -13.95 -10.87
CA GLU A 147 -18.64 -12.50 -10.65
C GLU A 147 -18.66 -12.15 -9.16
N GLU A 148 -19.31 -12.97 -8.32
CA GLU A 148 -19.27 -12.81 -6.86
C GLU A 148 -17.85 -12.97 -6.29
N LEU A 149 -17.06 -13.95 -6.76
CA LEU A 149 -15.67 -14.14 -6.33
C LEU A 149 -14.79 -12.96 -6.75
N GLU A 150 -14.92 -12.50 -7.99
CA GLU A 150 -14.18 -11.35 -8.54
C GLU A 150 -14.47 -10.07 -7.75
N LEU A 151 -15.76 -9.74 -7.57
CA LEU A 151 -16.16 -8.57 -6.79
C LEU A 151 -15.74 -8.66 -5.33
N THR A 152 -15.70 -9.87 -4.74
CA THR A 152 -15.21 -10.07 -3.38
C THR A 152 -13.71 -9.80 -3.29
N ALA A 153 -12.93 -10.27 -4.26
CA ALA A 153 -11.49 -10.00 -4.33
C ALA A 153 -11.21 -8.50 -4.47
N ASP A 154 -11.89 -7.84 -5.42
CA ASP A 154 -11.78 -6.41 -5.66
C ASP A 154 -12.19 -5.57 -4.43
N HIS A 155 -13.29 -5.95 -3.76
CA HIS A 155 -13.73 -5.29 -2.53
C HIS A 155 -12.68 -5.36 -1.42
N LEU A 156 -12.06 -6.52 -1.22
CA LEU A 156 -11.01 -6.71 -0.22
C LEU A 156 -9.76 -5.90 -0.55
N ALA A 157 -9.37 -5.85 -1.83
CA ALA A 157 -8.26 -5.04 -2.30
C ALA A 157 -8.52 -3.53 -2.05
N GLN A 158 -9.71 -3.05 -2.39
CA GLN A 158 -10.13 -1.67 -2.16
C GLN A 158 -10.08 -1.29 -0.68
N ILE A 159 -10.58 -2.15 0.22
CA ILE A 159 -10.56 -1.89 1.67
C ILE A 159 -9.13 -1.74 2.18
N GLU A 160 -8.21 -2.61 1.75
CA GLU A 160 -6.81 -2.50 2.19
C GLU A 160 -6.16 -1.22 1.67
N GLU A 161 -6.42 -0.84 0.40
CA GLU A 161 -5.90 0.42 -0.16
C GLU A 161 -6.45 1.66 0.58
N GLU A 162 -7.75 1.69 0.90
CA GLU A 162 -8.36 2.77 1.69
C GLU A 162 -7.76 2.85 3.10
N LYS A 163 -7.53 1.70 3.75
CA LYS A 163 -6.92 1.63 5.07
C LYS A 163 -5.47 2.08 5.07
N GLU A 164 -4.71 1.74 4.04
CA GLU A 164 -3.32 2.22 3.87
C GLU A 164 -3.28 3.73 3.59
N ARG A 165 -4.17 4.25 2.74
CA ARG A 165 -4.35 5.70 2.54
C ARG A 165 -4.64 6.42 3.84
N ALA A 166 -5.58 5.91 4.63
CA ALA A 166 -5.95 6.50 5.91
C ALA A 166 -4.80 6.44 6.93
N ARG A 167 -3.97 5.39 6.92
CA ARG A 167 -2.79 5.28 7.79
C ARG A 167 -1.73 6.32 7.42
N ALA A 168 -1.38 6.41 6.14
CA ALA A 168 -0.40 7.39 5.65
C ALA A 168 -0.85 8.83 5.95
N GLU A 169 -2.13 9.14 5.74
CA GLU A 169 -2.64 10.48 6.04
C GLU A 169 -2.62 10.81 7.53
N ARG A 170 -3.00 9.85 8.40
CA ARG A 170 -2.90 10.04 9.86
C ARG A 170 -1.47 10.26 10.32
N GLU A 171 -0.51 9.58 9.70
CA GLU A 171 0.91 9.73 10.00
C GLU A 171 1.41 11.11 9.59
N ARG A 172 1.05 11.58 8.39
CA ARG A 172 1.36 12.95 7.92
C ARG A 172 0.77 14.00 8.86
N VAL A 173 -0.50 13.89 9.20
CA VAL A 173 -1.18 14.82 10.12
C VAL A 173 -0.51 14.82 11.50
N ARG A 174 -0.07 13.66 11.99
CA ARG A 174 0.65 13.56 13.28
C ARG A 174 2.00 14.26 13.20
N ASP A 175 2.77 14.05 12.14
CA ASP A 175 4.06 14.70 11.93
C ASP A 175 3.92 16.22 11.85
N GLU A 176 2.92 16.70 11.10
CA GLU A 176 2.61 18.13 11.01
C GLU A 176 2.18 18.73 12.36
N ALA A 177 1.37 18.01 13.13
CA ALA A 177 0.93 18.47 14.45
C ALA A 177 2.10 18.54 15.44
N ALA A 178 3.01 17.57 15.40
CA ALA A 178 4.23 17.57 16.20
C ALA A 178 5.13 18.76 15.84
N ALA A 179 5.38 18.97 14.53
CA ALA A 179 6.16 20.10 14.03
C ALA A 179 5.57 21.45 14.46
N LYS A 180 4.26 21.66 14.29
CA LYS A 180 3.57 22.89 14.73
C LYS A 180 3.73 23.15 16.22
N LYS A 181 3.63 22.10 17.04
CA LYS A 181 3.77 22.20 18.50
C LYS A 181 5.20 22.57 18.91
N GLU A 182 6.20 22.03 18.22
CA GLU A 182 7.61 22.32 18.48
C GLU A 182 7.98 23.74 18.07
N VAL A 183 7.57 24.17 16.86
CA VAL A 183 7.75 25.56 16.39
C VAL A 183 7.07 26.55 17.33
N ALA A 184 5.85 26.25 17.81
CA ALA A 184 5.16 27.12 18.75
C ALA A 184 5.89 27.25 20.10
N ARG A 185 6.42 26.15 20.63
CA ARG A 185 7.21 26.15 21.87
C ARG A 185 8.49 26.96 21.72
N GLU A 186 9.20 26.78 20.61
CA GLU A 186 10.46 27.49 20.37
C GLU A 186 10.23 28.98 20.16
N ARG A 187 9.20 29.33 19.39
CA ARG A 187 8.77 30.73 19.24
C ARG A 187 8.42 31.37 20.59
N GLU A 188 7.74 30.66 21.48
CA GLU A 188 7.41 31.18 22.81
C GLU A 188 8.67 31.46 23.64
N LYS A 189 9.68 30.59 23.59
CA LYS A 189 10.96 30.81 24.29
C LYS A 189 11.68 32.04 23.73
N LEU A 190 11.85 32.11 22.42
CA LEU A 190 12.52 33.23 21.76
C LEU A 190 11.79 34.55 22.03
N MET A 191 10.46 34.58 22.05
CA MET A 191 9.70 35.79 22.39
C MET A 191 9.89 36.23 23.85
N LYS A 192 10.06 35.28 24.80
CA LYS A 192 10.38 35.62 26.20
C LYS A 192 11.79 36.19 26.33
N GLU A 193 12.75 35.59 25.64
CA GLU A 193 14.14 36.10 25.59
C GLU A 193 14.20 37.47 24.93
N HIS A 194 13.51 37.65 23.80
CA HIS A 194 13.39 38.93 23.11
C HIS A 194 12.84 40.00 24.07
N ALA A 195 11.73 39.72 24.77
CA ALA A 195 11.15 40.67 25.73
C ALA A 195 12.11 41.00 26.89
N HIS A 196 12.90 40.03 27.36
CA HIS A 196 13.90 40.25 28.40
C HIS A 196 15.00 41.21 27.93
N TRP A 197 15.60 40.95 26.77
CA TRP A 197 16.67 41.79 26.23
C TRP A 197 16.16 43.18 25.82
N GLN A 198 14.95 43.27 25.26
CA GLN A 198 14.31 44.55 24.95
C GLN A 198 14.10 45.42 26.20
N ALA A 199 13.73 44.81 27.33
CA ALA A 199 13.61 45.54 28.59
C ALA A 199 14.97 46.04 29.12
N LEU A 200 16.07 45.32 28.88
CA LEU A 200 17.41 45.75 29.25
C LEU A 200 17.87 46.96 28.41
N VAL A 201 17.62 46.96 27.10
CA VAL A 201 17.88 48.12 26.22
C VAL A 201 17.14 49.36 26.73
N GLN A 202 15.83 49.25 26.99
CA GLN A 202 15.03 50.38 27.51
C GLN A 202 15.56 50.92 28.85
N ARG A 203 16.04 50.04 29.73
CA ARG A 203 16.63 50.46 31.01
C ARG A 203 17.96 51.18 30.81
N ALA A 204 18.78 50.75 29.85
CA ALA A 204 20.04 51.41 29.53
C ALA A 204 19.81 52.80 28.91
N GLU A 205 18.83 52.92 27.99
CA GLU A 205 18.40 54.22 27.44
C GLU A 205 17.91 55.20 28.51
N SER A 206 17.29 54.69 29.59
CA SER A 206 16.86 55.50 30.73
C SER A 206 18.00 55.87 31.71
N GLY A 207 19.24 55.43 31.45
CA GLY A 207 20.41 55.65 32.31
C GLY A 207 20.43 54.80 33.58
N ALA A 208 19.60 53.75 33.67
CA ALA A 208 19.49 52.88 34.84
C ALA A 208 20.49 51.71 34.83
N VAL A 209 21.24 51.53 33.75
CA VAL A 209 22.30 50.51 33.57
C VAL A 209 23.37 51.06 32.64
N ASP A 210 24.56 50.45 32.69
CA ASP A 210 25.73 50.83 31.89
C ASP A 210 25.48 50.68 30.37
N GLU A 211 26.03 51.59 29.57
CA GLU A 211 25.90 51.61 28.10
C GLU A 211 26.46 50.35 27.43
N SER A 212 27.45 49.70 28.05
CA SER A 212 27.96 48.39 27.61
C SER A 212 26.92 47.27 27.64
N VAL A 213 25.94 47.34 28.55
CA VAL A 213 24.82 46.38 28.63
C VAL A 213 23.83 46.59 27.47
N ALA A 214 23.72 47.82 26.96
CA ALA A 214 22.86 48.11 25.80
C ALA A 214 23.39 47.46 24.52
N VAL A 215 24.72 47.45 24.33
CA VAL A 215 25.36 46.85 23.17
C VAL A 215 25.16 45.33 23.16
N GLU A 216 25.42 44.65 24.28
CA GLU A 216 25.20 43.20 24.40
C GLU A 216 23.73 42.83 24.19
N ALA A 217 22.80 43.63 24.72
CA ALA A 217 21.38 43.41 24.56
C ALA A 217 20.91 43.60 23.10
N ALA A 218 21.47 44.57 22.38
CA ALA A 218 21.17 44.78 20.96
C ALA A 218 21.67 43.61 20.09
N GLU A 219 22.89 43.12 20.33
CA GLU A 219 23.43 41.93 19.63
C GLU A 219 22.60 40.67 19.93
N ALA A 220 22.11 40.53 21.17
CA ALA A 220 21.22 39.44 21.53
C ALA A 220 19.87 39.51 20.81
N LEU A 221 19.29 40.71 20.68
CA LEU A 221 18.04 40.92 19.94
C LEU A 221 18.21 40.57 18.45
N GLU A 222 19.29 41.01 17.80
CA GLU A 222 19.54 40.69 16.39
C GLU A 222 19.63 39.18 16.15
N ARG A 223 20.31 38.44 17.04
CA ARG A 223 20.37 36.97 16.97
C ARG A 223 18.99 36.33 17.15
N ILE A 224 18.16 36.84 18.06
CA ILE A 224 16.83 36.32 18.33
C ILE A 224 15.88 36.62 17.15
N ASP A 225 15.98 37.80 16.56
CA ASP A 225 15.20 38.20 15.38
C ASP A 225 15.51 37.30 14.18
N GLY A 226 16.80 37.03 13.93
CA GLY A 226 17.20 36.06 12.91
C GLY A 226 16.64 34.66 13.18
N ALA A 227 16.69 34.19 14.43
CA ALA A 227 16.12 32.89 14.81
C ALA A 227 14.58 32.84 14.65
N LEU A 228 13.88 33.95 14.91
CA LEU A 228 12.43 34.07 14.70
C LEU A 228 12.08 34.07 13.21
N GLU A 229 12.88 34.71 12.36
CA GLU A 229 12.73 34.68 10.91
C GLU A 229 12.91 33.26 10.37
N ASP A 230 13.96 32.55 10.80
CA ASP A 230 14.19 31.15 10.44
C ASP A 230 13.03 30.23 10.86
N LEU A 231 12.47 30.42 12.06
CA LEU A 231 11.28 29.69 12.51
C LEU A 231 10.05 30.01 11.65
N SER A 232 9.89 31.26 11.21
CA SER A 232 8.81 31.67 10.32
C SER A 232 8.90 30.99 8.97
N VAL A 233 10.11 30.93 8.38
CA VAL A 233 10.37 30.18 7.14
C VAL A 233 10.00 28.71 7.31
N ARG A 234 10.37 28.08 8.42
CA ARG A 234 10.02 26.67 8.72
C ARG A 234 8.52 26.42 8.87
N ALA A 235 7.74 27.43 9.25
CA ALA A 235 6.30 27.30 9.40
C ALA A 235 5.56 27.19 8.05
N ASN A 236 6.17 27.69 6.96
CA ASN A 236 5.57 27.68 5.63
C ASN A 236 5.22 26.25 5.16
N PRO A 237 4.05 26.04 4.53
CA PRO A 237 3.69 24.76 3.93
C PRO A 237 4.73 24.31 2.90
N GLY A 238 5.06 23.02 2.87
CA GLY A 238 6.06 22.46 1.95
C GLY A 238 7.50 22.50 2.47
N VAL A 239 7.82 23.40 3.42
CA VAL A 239 9.12 23.44 4.08
C VAL A 239 9.26 22.25 5.03
N GLY A 240 10.40 21.57 4.94
CA GLY A 240 10.72 20.40 5.75
C GLY A 240 12.06 19.79 5.37
N THR A 241 12.28 18.58 5.87
CA THR A 241 13.52 17.84 5.71
C THR A 241 13.25 16.51 5.03
N VAL A 242 13.91 16.27 3.89
CA VAL A 242 13.96 14.96 3.25
C VAL A 242 15.09 14.17 3.90
N TYR A 243 14.80 12.96 4.38
CA TYR A 243 15.80 12.10 4.99
C TYR A 243 15.96 10.78 4.23
N VAL A 244 17.15 10.20 4.31
CA VAL A 244 17.46 8.86 3.83
C VAL A 244 17.96 8.02 4.98
N ILE A 245 17.31 6.88 5.21
CA ILE A 245 17.64 5.96 6.29
C ILE A 245 17.79 4.54 5.76
N SER A 246 18.55 3.70 6.45
CA SER A 246 18.62 2.26 6.19
C SER A 246 18.51 1.46 7.48
N ASN A 247 18.24 0.17 7.35
CA ASN A 247 18.26 -0.75 8.47
C ASN A 247 18.78 -2.11 7.99
N VAL A 248 20.10 -2.28 8.10
CA VAL A 248 20.81 -3.45 7.59
C VAL A 248 20.26 -4.74 8.21
N GLY A 249 19.96 -4.73 9.51
CA GLY A 249 19.51 -5.92 10.21
C GLY A 249 18.08 -6.35 9.87
N ALA A 250 17.22 -5.43 9.43
CA ALA A 250 15.84 -5.73 9.05
C ALA A 250 15.68 -5.97 7.53
N PHE A 251 16.41 -5.23 6.69
CA PHE A 251 16.17 -5.19 5.25
C PHE A 251 17.40 -5.54 4.38
N GLY A 252 18.58 -5.68 4.98
CA GLY A 252 19.84 -5.91 4.26
C GLY A 252 20.58 -4.62 3.88
N GLU A 253 21.79 -4.77 3.34
CA GLU A 253 22.75 -3.67 3.13
C GLU A 253 22.32 -2.67 2.04
N ASN A 254 21.58 -3.11 1.04
CA ASN A 254 21.23 -2.31 -0.15
C ASN A 254 19.75 -1.92 -0.16
N VAL A 255 19.17 -1.65 1.01
CA VAL A 255 17.79 -1.18 1.14
C VAL A 255 17.73 0.10 1.94
N ILE A 256 17.26 1.15 1.29
CA ILE A 256 17.05 2.47 1.90
C ILE A 256 15.56 2.83 1.93
N LYS A 257 15.21 3.72 2.84
CA LYS A 257 13.95 4.47 2.82
C LYS A 257 14.24 5.95 2.62
N VAL A 258 13.48 6.55 1.72
CA VAL A 258 13.43 8.00 1.54
C VAL A 258 12.10 8.48 2.13
N GLY A 259 12.12 9.53 2.93
CA GLY A 259 10.89 10.12 3.47
C GLY A 259 11.05 11.59 3.82
N VAL A 260 9.93 12.21 4.18
CA VAL A 260 9.86 13.61 4.60
C VAL A 260 9.44 13.73 6.05
N THR A 261 9.99 14.71 6.74
CA THR A 261 9.44 15.21 8.01
C THR A 261 9.42 16.73 8.00
N ARG A 262 8.42 17.32 8.66
CA ARG A 262 8.38 18.76 8.91
C ARG A 262 8.92 19.14 10.29
N ARG A 263 9.35 18.15 11.07
CA ARG A 263 9.92 18.38 12.40
C ARG A 263 11.30 19.04 12.26
N PRO A 264 11.66 19.97 13.16
CA PRO A 264 13.01 20.49 13.26
C PRO A 264 14.05 19.38 13.47
N ASN A 265 13.74 18.42 14.35
CA ASN A 265 14.62 17.30 14.66
C ASN A 265 14.24 16.03 13.87
N VAL A 266 15.13 15.64 12.94
CA VAL A 266 14.95 14.43 12.11
C VAL A 266 15.17 13.16 12.93
N ASP A 267 16.10 13.16 13.88
CA ASP A 267 16.45 11.97 14.67
C ASP A 267 15.26 11.44 15.47
N ASP A 268 14.40 12.33 15.97
CA ASP A 268 13.18 11.94 16.69
C ASP A 268 12.21 11.21 15.76
N ARG A 269 12.11 11.63 14.49
CA ARG A 269 11.31 10.93 13.48
C ARG A 269 11.90 9.57 13.13
N VAL A 270 13.22 9.49 12.97
CA VAL A 270 13.93 8.22 12.67
C VAL A 270 13.75 7.22 13.81
N ARG A 271 13.84 7.67 15.07
CA ARG A 271 13.61 6.84 16.25
C ARG A 271 12.18 6.29 16.30
N GLU A 272 11.18 7.14 16.07
CA GLU A 272 9.77 6.72 16.02
C GLU A 272 9.50 5.65 14.94
N LEU A 273 10.17 5.75 13.80
CA LEU A 273 10.05 4.76 12.72
C LEU A 273 10.69 3.41 13.09
N GLY A 274 11.78 3.43 13.86
CA GLY A 274 12.46 2.23 14.35
C GLY A 274 11.66 1.48 15.41
N ASP A 275 11.16 2.19 16.42
CA ASP A 275 10.56 1.59 17.62
C ASP A 275 9.28 0.79 17.35
N ALA A 276 8.56 1.09 16.26
CA ALA A 276 7.22 0.57 16.05
C ALA A 276 7.16 -0.73 15.24
N SER A 277 8.20 -1.10 14.47
CA SER A 277 7.99 -2.03 13.34
C SER A 277 9.21 -2.85 12.89
N VAL A 278 10.40 -2.65 13.45
CA VAL A 278 11.63 -3.35 13.03
C VAL A 278 12.48 -3.77 14.22
N PRO A 279 13.29 -4.84 14.10
CA PRO A 279 14.07 -5.39 15.21
C PRO A 279 15.31 -4.56 15.60
N PHE A 280 15.78 -3.68 14.72
CA PHE A 280 16.96 -2.84 14.94
C PHE A 280 16.63 -1.38 14.61
N LYS A 281 17.39 -0.43 15.15
CA LYS A 281 17.24 0.99 14.79
C LYS A 281 17.62 1.26 13.33
N PHE A 282 17.08 2.36 12.81
CA PHE A 282 17.49 2.90 11.52
C PHE A 282 18.76 3.74 11.67
N ASP A 283 19.66 3.64 10.69
CA ASP A 283 20.80 4.53 10.51
C ASP A 283 20.37 5.70 9.60
N LEU A 284 20.70 6.93 10.00
CA LEU A 284 20.47 8.14 9.20
C LEU A 284 21.68 8.41 8.31
N HIS A 285 21.45 8.42 6.99
CA HIS A 285 22.49 8.67 5.99
C HIS A 285 22.60 10.13 5.59
N THR A 286 21.46 10.80 5.42
CA THR A 286 21.44 12.23 5.13
C THR A 286 20.08 12.84 5.47
N ALA A 287 20.10 14.14 5.75
CA ALA A 287 18.94 14.97 6.02
C ALA A 287 19.10 16.31 5.29
N ILE A 288 18.16 16.63 4.40
CA ILE A 288 18.23 17.76 3.48
C ILE A 288 17.05 18.68 3.77
N PHE A 289 17.34 19.81 4.41
CA PHE A 289 16.35 20.86 4.62
C PHE A 289 16.09 21.61 3.32
N THR A 290 14.82 21.79 2.96
CA THR A 290 14.42 22.46 1.72
C THR A 290 13.06 23.13 1.90
N GLN A 291 12.83 24.18 1.09
CA GLN A 291 11.54 24.86 1.06
C GLN A 291 10.46 24.05 0.31
N ASP A 292 10.87 23.08 -0.52
CA ASP A 292 9.98 22.15 -1.22
C ASP A 292 10.39 20.69 -0.93
N ALA A 293 10.10 20.24 0.29
CA ALA A 293 10.46 18.89 0.75
C ALA A 293 9.71 17.80 -0.04
N TYR A 294 8.43 18.02 -0.33
CA TYR A 294 7.62 17.08 -1.10
C TYR A 294 8.04 17.03 -2.56
N GLY A 295 8.45 18.14 -3.17
CA GLY A 295 9.01 18.15 -4.52
C GLY A 295 10.29 17.34 -4.62
N LEU A 296 11.23 17.55 -3.70
CA LEU A 296 12.49 16.81 -3.64
C LEU A 296 12.26 15.31 -3.38
N GLU A 297 11.41 14.94 -2.43
CA GLU A 297 11.03 13.55 -2.17
C GLU A 297 10.46 12.87 -3.42
N ASN A 298 9.50 13.53 -4.09
CA ASN A 298 8.90 12.99 -5.31
C ASN A 298 9.92 12.80 -6.43
N GLN A 299 10.91 13.70 -6.55
CA GLN A 299 11.99 13.54 -7.53
C GLN A 299 12.84 12.30 -7.23
N LEU A 300 13.24 12.11 -5.96
CA LEU A 300 13.98 10.93 -5.53
C LEU A 300 13.18 9.64 -5.76
N HIS A 301 11.90 9.62 -5.38
CA HIS A 301 11.02 8.47 -5.58
C HIS A 301 10.82 8.11 -7.06
N LYS A 302 10.81 9.10 -7.95
CA LYS A 302 10.76 8.88 -9.40
C LYS A 302 12.08 8.33 -9.94
N ALA A 303 13.21 8.87 -9.49
CA ALA A 303 14.54 8.40 -9.87
C ALA A 303 14.87 6.98 -9.35
N LEU A 304 14.15 6.52 -8.33
CA LEU A 304 14.27 5.19 -7.73
C LEU A 304 13.09 4.27 -8.05
N ALA A 305 12.17 4.67 -8.94
CA ALA A 305 10.89 3.98 -9.12
C ALA A 305 11.04 2.52 -9.59
N ASP A 306 12.01 2.25 -10.45
CA ASP A 306 12.37 0.93 -10.97
C ASP A 306 13.00 0.01 -9.89
N ARG A 307 13.58 0.62 -8.86
CA ARG A 307 14.26 -0.05 -7.74
C ARG A 307 13.38 -0.20 -6.50
N ARG A 308 12.07 0.04 -6.57
CA ARG A 308 11.16 -0.14 -5.42
C ARG A 308 11.17 -1.57 -4.89
N VAL A 309 11.29 -1.70 -3.57
CA VAL A 309 11.15 -2.98 -2.85
C VAL A 309 9.70 -3.46 -2.92
N ASN A 310 8.75 -2.55 -2.67
CA ASN A 310 7.33 -2.84 -2.79
C ASN A 310 6.77 -2.26 -4.09
N ARG A 311 6.47 -3.14 -5.05
CA ARG A 311 5.88 -2.80 -6.35
C ARG A 311 4.34 -2.81 -6.36
N VAL A 312 3.73 -3.37 -5.31
CA VAL A 312 2.27 -3.39 -5.08
C VAL A 312 1.83 -2.06 -4.47
N ASN A 313 2.40 -1.75 -3.31
CA ASN A 313 2.06 -0.60 -2.49
C ASN A 313 3.16 0.45 -2.63
N MET A 314 2.95 1.35 -3.57
CA MET A 314 3.87 2.46 -3.88
C MET A 314 4.02 3.47 -2.73
N ARG A 315 3.14 3.43 -1.71
CA ARG A 315 3.28 4.27 -0.50
C ARG A 315 4.33 3.73 0.48
N ARG A 316 4.82 2.50 0.28
CA ARG A 316 5.98 1.98 1.01
C ARG A 316 7.25 2.35 0.26
N GLU A 317 7.88 3.41 0.72
CA GLU A 317 8.99 4.10 0.04
C GLU A 317 10.35 3.48 0.38
N PHE A 318 10.46 2.16 0.21
CA PHE A 318 11.71 1.42 0.33
C PHE A 318 12.25 1.09 -1.06
N PHE A 319 13.55 1.22 -1.24
CA PHE A 319 14.22 1.09 -2.53
C PHE A 319 15.49 0.23 -2.41
N TYR A 320 15.72 -0.63 -3.39
CA TYR A 320 16.97 -1.36 -3.60
C TYR A 320 18.03 -0.39 -4.13
N ALA A 321 18.63 0.37 -3.21
CA ALA A 321 19.65 1.35 -3.51
C ALA A 321 20.55 1.53 -2.29
N THR A 322 21.74 2.06 -2.54
CA THR A 322 22.70 2.48 -1.53
C THR A 322 22.56 3.97 -1.24
N PRO A 323 23.03 4.44 -0.08
CA PRO A 323 23.21 5.86 0.17
C PRO A 323 24.01 6.53 -0.96
N ALA A 324 25.18 6.00 -1.31
CA ALA A 324 26.03 6.58 -2.36
C ALA A 324 25.28 6.88 -3.68
N GLU A 325 24.40 5.98 -4.13
CA GLU A 325 23.56 6.21 -5.32
C GLU A 325 22.57 7.37 -5.14
N VAL A 326 21.99 7.56 -3.94
CA VAL A 326 21.13 8.72 -3.68
C VAL A 326 21.93 10.01 -3.71
N ARG A 327 23.16 10.01 -3.18
CA ARG A 327 24.05 11.17 -3.28
C ARG A 327 24.32 11.55 -4.73
N GLU A 328 24.55 10.58 -5.61
CA GLU A 328 24.74 10.84 -7.04
C GLU A 328 23.49 11.44 -7.70
N ILE A 329 22.29 10.98 -7.32
CA ILE A 329 21.03 11.55 -7.80
C ILE A 329 20.92 13.01 -7.33
N LEU A 330 21.17 13.27 -6.05
CA LEU A 330 21.12 14.61 -5.45
C LEU A 330 22.14 15.57 -6.07
N ALA A 331 23.35 15.09 -6.38
CA ALA A 331 24.38 15.89 -7.03
C ALA A 331 23.98 16.40 -8.42
N ARG A 332 23.01 15.75 -9.08
CA ARG A 332 22.44 16.17 -10.37
C ARG A 332 21.25 17.12 -10.23
N THR A 333 20.86 17.47 -9.01
CA THR A 333 19.78 18.41 -8.72
C THR A 333 20.35 19.74 -8.20
N ASP A 334 19.54 20.80 -8.24
CA ASP A 334 19.89 22.11 -7.68
C ASP A 334 20.13 22.07 -6.15
N HIS A 335 19.88 20.92 -5.51
CA HIS A 335 20.08 20.69 -4.08
C HIS A 335 21.49 20.26 -3.69
N ALA A 336 22.43 20.13 -4.65
CA ALA A 336 23.81 19.73 -4.39
C ALA A 336 24.55 20.61 -3.36
N ARG A 337 24.08 21.86 -3.14
CA ARG A 337 24.66 22.82 -2.18
C ARG A 337 24.20 22.62 -0.73
N TRP A 338 23.21 21.79 -0.45
CA TRP A 338 22.55 21.67 0.87
C TRP A 338 22.85 20.36 1.61
N VAL A 339 23.77 19.53 1.11
CA VAL A 339 24.18 18.29 1.75
C VAL A 339 25.14 18.61 2.89
N TYR A 340 24.61 18.91 4.08
CA TYR A 340 25.44 19.29 5.23
C TYR A 340 26.17 18.09 5.85
N GLU A 341 25.53 16.90 5.89
CA GLU A 341 26.16 15.65 6.33
C GLU A 341 25.67 14.47 5.50
N TYR A 342 26.62 13.68 4.97
CA TYR A 342 26.36 12.47 4.20
C TYR A 342 27.18 11.32 4.77
N ARG A 343 26.52 10.25 5.20
CA ARG A 343 27.15 9.01 5.66
C ARG A 343 26.88 7.91 4.64
N ASP A 344 27.94 7.43 3.99
CA ASP A 344 27.84 6.31 3.06
C ASP A 344 27.57 4.99 3.77
N ASP A 345 28.26 4.76 4.88
CA ASP A 345 28.18 3.51 5.63
C ASP A 345 27.09 3.55 6.71
N ALA A 346 26.30 2.48 6.78
CA ALA A 346 25.39 2.24 7.90
C ALA A 346 26.18 1.80 9.13
N GLU A 347 25.95 2.38 10.31
CA GLU A 347 26.62 2.00 11.56
C GLU A 347 26.10 0.67 12.12
N ALA A 348 24.80 0.40 11.97
CA ALA A 348 24.15 -0.88 12.27
C ALA A 348 24.64 -1.51 13.60
N GLU A 349 24.84 -0.70 14.63
CA GLU A 349 25.62 -1.08 15.83
C GLU A 349 25.00 -2.29 16.54
N GLU A 350 23.69 -2.25 16.77
CA GLU A 350 22.92 -3.32 17.41
C GLU A 350 22.99 -4.63 16.60
N TRP A 351 22.89 -4.53 15.27
CA TRP A 351 22.96 -5.69 14.38
C TRP A 351 24.36 -6.31 14.34
N ARG A 352 25.41 -5.50 14.14
CA ARG A 352 26.80 -5.98 14.13
C ARG A 352 27.20 -6.59 15.46
N THR A 353 26.72 -6.02 16.57
CA THR A 353 26.94 -6.59 17.90
C THR A 353 26.22 -7.93 18.06
N SER A 354 24.98 -8.05 17.57
CA SER A 354 24.24 -9.32 17.57
C SER A 354 24.96 -10.40 16.75
N GLN A 355 25.47 -10.06 15.56
CA GLN A 355 26.25 -10.98 14.71
C GLN A 355 27.53 -11.45 15.42
N ARG A 356 28.27 -10.54 16.06
CA ARG A 356 29.48 -10.90 16.83
C ARG A 356 29.17 -11.87 17.98
N LEU A 357 28.07 -11.64 18.70
CA LEU A 357 27.63 -12.52 19.79
C LEU A 357 27.24 -13.92 19.29
N MET A 358 26.65 -14.02 18.10
CA MET A 358 26.33 -15.32 17.48
C MET A 358 27.55 -16.06 16.95
N SER A 359 28.58 -15.33 16.51
CA SER A 359 29.80 -15.89 15.90
C SER A 359 30.85 -16.34 16.93
N GLY A 360 30.74 -15.85 18.17
CA GLY A 360 31.65 -16.16 19.27
C GLY A 360 31.15 -17.23 20.24
N GLY A 361 30.13 -18.00 19.87
CA GLY A 361 29.50 -19.06 20.66
C GLY A 361 29.72 -20.46 20.11
#